data_AF-A0A2G9TZJ1-F1
#
_entry.id   AF-A0A2G9TZJ1-F1
#
_cell.length_a   1.000
_cell.length_b   1.000
_cell.length_c   1.000
_cell.angle_alpha   90.00
_cell.angle_beta   90.00
_cell.angle_gamma   90.00
#
_symmetry.space_group_name_H-M   'P 1'
#
loop_
_entity.id
_entity.type
_entity.pdbx_description
1 polymer ?
#
loop_
_entity_poly.entity_id
_entity_poly.type
_entity_poly.pdbx_seq_one_letter_code
_entity_poly.pdbx_strand_id
1 'polypeptide(L)'
;MRCSQSEALQDNCFPKPSGGCKCNVDLGHGEEVVEYSADAQCKKSIESQTAEHKKELNEEIKDKFGDFKENCFPKPSGGCKCNEKDAHGNEVVTAYNNAEECKVSRVKRDVGVATQRQPSSVHQTHQKARARDQPSQNVRDPVRERAQANYAAVLDELHNKFKGLKEGCFPRPKGCLCVIGKTAEGRDITERRMKDADCKCKEGERGHGCPAA
;
A
#
# COMPACT_ATOMS: atom_id res chain seq x y z
N MET A 1 -41.34 -0.73 17.84
CA MET A 1 -40.25 -1.63 18.28
C MET A 1 -39.19 -1.62 17.19
N ARG A 2 -38.05 -0.99 17.44
CA ARG A 2 -36.96 -0.90 16.45
C ARG A 2 -36.05 -2.12 16.68
N CYS A 3 -35.96 -2.99 15.68
CA CYS A 3 -34.85 -3.92 15.54
C CYS A 3 -33.59 -3.07 15.32
N SER A 4 -32.98 -2.64 16.42
CA SER A 4 -31.80 -1.79 16.38
C SER A 4 -30.62 -2.62 15.93
N GLN A 5 -30.26 -2.44 14.65
CA GLN A 5 -28.95 -2.70 14.07
C GLN A 5 -28.51 -4.17 14.09
N SER A 6 -28.29 -4.70 12.90
CA SER A 6 -27.64 -5.98 12.62
C SER A 6 -26.23 -6.02 13.24
N GLU A 7 -26.13 -6.29 14.54
CA GLU A 7 -24.88 -6.66 15.19
C GLU A 7 -24.55 -8.10 14.81
N ALA A 8 -23.32 -8.34 14.35
CA ALA A 8 -22.89 -9.66 13.91
C ALA A 8 -22.82 -10.63 15.10
N LEU A 9 -23.87 -11.42 15.30
CA LEU A 9 -23.89 -12.54 16.25
C LEU A 9 -22.93 -13.63 15.78
N GLN A 10 -22.35 -14.35 16.74
CA GLN A 10 -21.62 -15.60 16.47
C GLN A 10 -22.49 -16.57 15.68
N ASP A 11 -21.83 -17.40 14.88
CA ASP A 11 -22.52 -18.38 14.07
C ASP A 11 -23.29 -19.34 14.98
N ASN A 12 -24.55 -19.63 14.63
CA ASN A 12 -25.49 -20.44 15.41
C ASN A 12 -26.07 -19.77 16.68
N CYS A 13 -25.91 -18.45 16.84
CA CYS A 13 -26.55 -17.67 17.89
C CYS A 13 -27.74 -16.84 17.36
N PHE A 14 -28.83 -16.79 18.12
CA PHE A 14 -30.08 -16.09 17.78
C PHE A 14 -30.48 -15.09 18.87
N PRO A 15 -30.86 -13.85 18.53
CA PRO A 15 -31.19 -12.82 19.53
C PRO A 15 -32.54 -13.08 20.21
N LYS A 16 -32.65 -12.73 21.50
CA LYS A 16 -33.90 -12.87 22.28
C LYS A 16 -34.63 -11.52 22.42
N PRO A 17 -35.98 -11.51 22.43
CA PRO A 17 -36.77 -10.28 22.65
C PRO A 17 -36.53 -9.61 24.02
N SER A 18 -36.15 -10.40 25.03
CA SER A 18 -35.86 -9.95 26.40
C SER A 18 -34.44 -9.45 26.62
N GLY A 19 -33.61 -9.40 25.56
CA GLY A 19 -32.16 -9.19 25.66
C GLY A 19 -31.37 -10.49 25.78
N GLY A 20 -30.13 -10.48 25.28
CA GLY A 20 -29.27 -11.66 25.18
C GLY A 20 -29.54 -12.52 23.95
N CYS A 21 -28.99 -13.73 23.92
CA CYS A 21 -29.12 -14.63 22.78
C CYS A 21 -29.22 -16.11 23.19
N LYS A 22 -29.51 -16.95 22.21
CA LYS A 22 -29.56 -18.40 22.31
C LYS A 22 -28.62 -18.99 21.26
N CYS A 23 -27.61 -19.74 21.68
CA CYS A 23 -26.60 -20.32 20.80
C CYS A 23 -26.68 -21.85 20.81
N ASN A 24 -26.65 -22.48 19.64
CA ASN A 24 -26.41 -23.91 19.54
C ASN A 24 -24.89 -24.15 19.55
N VAL A 25 -24.39 -24.82 20.58
CA VAL A 25 -22.96 -25.14 20.77
C VAL A 25 -22.78 -26.66 20.84
N ASP A 26 -21.71 -27.17 20.23
CA ASP A 26 -21.33 -28.58 20.36
C ASP A 26 -20.19 -28.70 21.38
N LEU A 27 -20.49 -29.29 22.54
CA LEU A 27 -19.54 -29.52 23.63
C LEU A 27 -18.99 -30.96 23.63
N GLY A 28 -19.04 -31.66 22.47
CA GLY A 28 -18.47 -32.99 22.29
C GLY A 28 -19.37 -34.14 22.76
N HIS A 29 -20.63 -33.85 23.11
CA HIS A 29 -21.64 -34.83 23.51
C HIS A 29 -22.96 -34.67 22.73
N GLY A 30 -22.95 -33.85 21.67
CA GLY A 30 -24.13 -33.45 20.89
C GLY A 30 -24.38 -31.94 20.94
N GLU A 31 -25.24 -31.45 20.05
CA GLU A 31 -25.65 -30.05 20.00
C GLU A 31 -26.48 -29.70 21.25
N GLU A 32 -25.97 -28.79 22.08
CA GLU A 32 -26.67 -28.24 23.23
C GLU A 32 -27.02 -26.77 22.98
N VAL A 33 -28.18 -26.35 23.48
CA VAL A 33 -28.63 -24.98 23.29
C VAL A 33 -28.40 -24.16 24.56
N VAL A 34 -27.44 -23.26 24.50
CA VAL A 34 -27.05 -22.40 25.62
C VAL A 34 -27.74 -21.04 25.49
N GLU A 35 -28.33 -20.57 26.59
CA GLU A 35 -28.96 -19.26 26.64
C GLU A 35 -28.11 -18.26 27.42
N TYR A 36 -27.75 -17.17 26.76
CA TYR A 36 -27.04 -16.05 27.35
C TYR A 36 -28.00 -14.90 27.63
N SER A 37 -27.83 -14.26 28.79
CA SER A 37 -28.65 -13.12 29.22
C SER A 37 -28.13 -11.77 28.71
N ALA A 38 -26.86 -11.68 28.29
CA ALA A 38 -26.25 -10.45 27.81
C ALA A 38 -25.78 -10.58 26.36
N ASP A 39 -26.04 -9.57 25.53
CA ASP A 39 -25.72 -9.57 24.10
C ASP A 39 -24.21 -9.65 23.84
N ALA A 40 -23.39 -9.15 24.76
CA ALA A 40 -21.93 -9.20 24.64
C ALA A 40 -21.37 -10.63 24.56
N GLN A 41 -22.06 -11.62 25.14
CA GLN A 41 -21.64 -13.03 25.13
C GLN A 41 -21.91 -13.73 23.79
N CYS A 42 -22.62 -13.05 22.90
CA CYS A 42 -23.16 -13.58 21.66
C CYS A 42 -22.58 -12.91 20.42
N LYS A 43 -21.87 -11.79 20.62
CA LYS A 43 -21.33 -10.98 19.53
C LYS A 43 -20.05 -11.65 19.03
N LYS A 44 -19.87 -11.66 17.70
CA LYS A 44 -18.58 -11.99 17.11
C LYS A 44 -17.54 -11.05 17.69
N SER A 45 -16.37 -11.58 18.04
CA SER A 45 -15.23 -10.73 18.42
C SER A 45 -14.90 -9.78 17.27
N ILE A 46 -14.38 -8.60 17.59
CA ILE A 46 -13.94 -7.63 16.58
C ILE A 46 -12.90 -8.27 15.63
N GLU A 47 -12.05 -9.14 16.16
CA GLU A 47 -11.05 -9.88 15.38
C GLU A 47 -11.71 -10.81 14.34
N SER A 48 -12.77 -11.53 14.73
CA SER A 48 -13.51 -12.41 13.82
C SER A 48 -14.21 -11.61 12.71
N GLN A 49 -14.92 -10.54 13.08
CA GLN A 49 -15.57 -9.65 12.10
C GLN A 49 -14.55 -9.03 11.13
N THR A 50 -13.38 -8.62 11.66
CA THR A 50 -12.31 -8.05 10.84
C THR A 50 -11.71 -9.09 9.89
N ALA A 51 -11.54 -10.34 10.35
CA ALA A 51 -11.05 -11.43 9.52
C ALA A 51 -12.03 -11.77 8.39
N GLU A 52 -13.33 -11.82 8.69
CA GLU A 52 -14.40 -12.02 7.69
C GLU A 52 -14.43 -10.89 6.66
N HIS A 53 -14.50 -9.63 7.10
CA HIS A 53 -14.48 -8.48 6.19
C HIS A 53 -13.21 -8.42 5.36
N LYS A 54 -12.05 -8.75 5.94
CA LYS A 54 -10.78 -8.81 5.19
C LYS A 54 -10.83 -9.90 4.10
N LYS A 55 -11.42 -11.06 4.41
CA LYS A 55 -11.55 -12.14 3.44
C LYS A 55 -12.48 -11.72 2.29
N GLU A 56 -13.64 -11.17 2.62
CA GLU A 56 -14.62 -10.66 1.65
C GLU A 56 -14.01 -9.58 0.74
N LEU A 57 -13.34 -8.58 1.32
CA LEU A 57 -12.67 -7.52 0.56
C LEU A 57 -11.57 -8.08 -0.35
N ASN A 58 -10.80 -9.07 0.11
CA ASN A 58 -9.77 -9.71 -0.73
C ASN A 58 -10.38 -10.49 -1.90
N GLU A 59 -11.51 -11.17 -1.68
CA GLU A 59 -12.25 -11.86 -2.74
C GLU A 59 -12.81 -10.86 -3.77
N GLU A 60 -13.38 -9.74 -3.31
CA GLU A 60 -13.86 -8.66 -4.18
C GLU A 60 -12.73 -8.01 -5.00
N ILE A 61 -11.58 -7.74 -4.37
CA ILE A 61 -10.40 -7.19 -5.06
C ILE A 61 -9.92 -8.19 -6.13
N LYS A 62 -9.89 -9.49 -5.81
CA LYS A 62 -9.47 -10.52 -6.75
C LYS A 62 -10.44 -10.67 -7.91
N ASP A 63 -11.74 -10.60 -7.67
CA ASP A 63 -12.76 -10.65 -8.72
C ASP A 63 -12.68 -9.44 -9.66
N LYS A 64 -12.58 -8.23 -9.10
CA LYS A 64 -12.56 -6.99 -9.89
C LYS A 64 -11.24 -6.75 -10.64
N PHE A 65 -10.11 -7.11 -10.01
CA PHE A 65 -8.79 -6.68 -10.47
C PHE A 65 -7.78 -7.81 -10.64
N GLY A 66 -8.12 -9.05 -10.29
CA GLY A 66 -7.19 -10.18 -10.35
C GLY A 66 -6.77 -10.57 -11.77
N ASP A 67 -7.57 -10.23 -12.78
CA ASP A 67 -7.28 -10.50 -14.19
C ASP A 67 -6.62 -9.31 -14.92
N PHE A 68 -6.17 -8.26 -14.23
CA PHE A 68 -5.52 -7.13 -14.87
C PHE A 68 -4.15 -7.54 -15.48
N LYS A 69 -3.81 -6.98 -16.63
CA LYS A 69 -2.51 -7.12 -17.28
C LYS A 69 -1.40 -6.63 -16.35
N GLU A 70 -0.23 -7.23 -16.47
CA GLU A 70 0.94 -6.76 -15.74
C GLU A 70 1.24 -5.29 -16.07
N ASN A 71 1.58 -4.51 -15.06
CA ASN A 71 1.79 -3.06 -15.12
C ASN A 71 0.53 -2.20 -15.37
N CYS A 72 -0.67 -2.75 -15.22
CA CYS A 72 -1.93 -2.01 -15.25
C CYS A 72 -2.53 -1.80 -13.85
N PHE A 73 -2.84 -0.56 -13.51
CA PHE A 73 -3.36 -0.14 -12.20
C PHE A 73 -4.78 0.42 -12.30
N PRO A 74 -5.73 -0.03 -11.48
CA PRO A 74 -7.12 0.42 -11.54
C PRO A 74 -7.29 1.90 -11.15
N LYS A 75 -8.24 2.58 -11.78
CA LYS A 75 -8.59 3.97 -11.48
C LYS A 75 -9.89 4.05 -10.67
N PRO A 76 -10.00 4.98 -9.69
CA PRO A 76 -11.25 5.19 -8.94
C PRO A 76 -12.44 5.59 -9.83
N SER A 77 -12.18 6.33 -10.90
CA SER A 77 -13.21 6.81 -11.85
C SER A 77 -13.64 5.76 -12.89
N GLY A 78 -13.15 4.52 -12.77
CA GLY A 78 -13.30 3.49 -13.80
C GLY A 78 -12.13 3.44 -14.79
N GLY A 79 -11.89 2.23 -15.32
CA GLY A 79 -10.75 1.92 -16.20
C GLY A 79 -9.44 1.68 -15.45
N CYS A 80 -8.32 1.80 -16.16
CA CYS A 80 -6.98 1.58 -15.59
C CYS A 80 -5.91 2.44 -16.26
N LYS A 81 -4.71 2.44 -15.67
CA LYS A 81 -3.52 3.08 -16.19
C LYS A 81 -2.42 2.02 -16.32
N CYS A 82 -1.95 1.79 -17.53
CA CYS A 82 -0.96 0.77 -17.85
C CYS A 82 0.38 1.39 -18.23
N ASN A 83 1.49 0.90 -17.67
CA ASN A 83 2.82 1.22 -18.14
C ASN A 83 3.20 0.22 -19.23
N GLU A 84 3.17 0.68 -20.49
CA GLU A 84 3.45 -0.11 -21.69
C GLU A 84 4.78 0.34 -22.32
N LYS A 85 5.36 -0.47 -23.21
CA LYS A 85 6.55 -0.08 -23.98
C LYS A 85 6.13 0.38 -25.37
N ASP A 86 6.64 1.53 -25.80
CA ASP A 86 6.45 2.02 -27.17
C ASP A 86 7.31 1.23 -28.18
N ALA A 87 7.19 1.55 -29.47
CA ALA A 87 7.96 0.93 -30.54
C ALA A 87 9.49 1.10 -30.41
N HIS A 88 9.94 2.04 -29.59
CA HIS A 88 11.33 2.33 -29.31
C HIS A 88 11.80 1.72 -27.97
N GLY A 89 10.92 1.01 -27.25
CA GLY A 89 11.20 0.37 -25.97
C GLY A 89 11.09 1.29 -24.75
N ASN A 90 10.65 2.54 -24.91
CA ASN A 90 10.45 3.47 -23.80
C ASN A 90 9.16 3.16 -23.06
N GLU A 91 9.16 3.38 -21.74
CA GLU A 91 7.96 3.22 -20.93
C GLU A 91 7.02 4.40 -21.11
N VAL A 92 5.87 4.11 -21.72
CA VAL A 92 4.77 5.06 -21.92
C VAL A 92 3.60 4.64 -21.06
N VAL A 93 2.89 5.63 -20.53
CA VAL A 93 1.77 5.35 -19.63
C VAL A 93 0.44 5.62 -20.34
N THR A 94 -0.29 4.56 -20.62
CA THR A 94 -1.57 4.58 -21.33
C THR A 94 -2.72 4.53 -20.33
N ALA A 95 -3.70 5.43 -20.46
CA ALA A 95 -4.89 5.42 -19.64
C ALA A 95 -6.08 4.88 -20.43
N TYR A 96 -6.67 3.80 -19.93
CA TYR A 96 -7.88 3.19 -20.46
C TYR A 96 -9.08 3.61 -19.59
N ASN A 97 -10.23 3.86 -20.22
CA ASN A 97 -11.45 4.21 -19.51
C ASN A 97 -12.32 2.98 -19.20
N ASN A 98 -12.13 1.89 -19.94
CA ASN A 98 -12.83 0.64 -19.71
C ASN A 98 -11.94 -0.38 -18.98
N ALA A 99 -12.48 -1.06 -17.96
CA ALA A 99 -11.75 -2.08 -17.21
C ALA A 99 -11.44 -3.34 -18.05
N GLU A 100 -12.22 -3.62 -19.09
CA GLU A 100 -11.99 -4.77 -19.98
C GLU A 100 -10.70 -4.64 -20.80
N GLU A 101 -10.32 -3.41 -21.17
CA GLU A 101 -9.06 -3.11 -21.87
C GLU A 101 -7.83 -3.41 -21.02
N CYS A 102 -8.03 -3.45 -19.71
CA CYS A 102 -7.01 -3.69 -18.69
C CYS A 102 -6.83 -5.17 -18.40
N LYS A 103 -7.78 -6.03 -18.80
CA LYS A 103 -7.74 -7.45 -18.46
C LYS A 103 -6.88 -8.23 -19.44
N VAL A 104 -6.23 -9.28 -18.94
CA VAL A 104 -5.50 -10.23 -19.78
C VAL A 104 -6.53 -10.95 -20.64
N SER A 105 -6.55 -10.68 -21.94
CA SER A 105 -7.36 -11.44 -22.88
C SER A 105 -6.89 -12.88 -22.83
N ARG A 106 -7.68 -13.78 -22.23
CA ARG A 106 -7.44 -15.24 -22.19
C ARG A 106 -7.66 -15.84 -23.59
N VAL A 107 -6.93 -15.33 -24.59
CA VAL A 107 -6.80 -16.03 -25.86
C VAL A 107 -5.93 -17.24 -25.57
N LYS A 108 -6.50 -18.45 -25.63
CA LYS A 108 -5.74 -19.70 -25.68
C LYS A 108 -4.75 -19.57 -26.84
N ARG A 109 -3.52 -19.14 -26.56
CA ARG A 109 -2.39 -19.26 -27.47
C ARG A 109 -1.70 -20.57 -27.16
N ASP A 110 -2.17 -21.59 -27.87
CA ASP A 110 -1.37 -22.77 -28.15
C ASP A 110 -0.10 -22.34 -28.92
N VAL A 111 1.03 -22.94 -28.53
CA VAL A 111 2.32 -23.02 -29.23
C VAL A 111 3.16 -21.74 -29.38
N GLY A 112 4.06 -21.55 -28.41
CA GLY A 112 5.52 -21.59 -28.63
C GLY A 112 6.23 -20.35 -29.15
N VAL A 113 6.75 -19.50 -28.25
CA VAL A 113 8.08 -18.85 -28.37
C VAL A 113 8.64 -18.54 -26.97
N ALA A 114 9.81 -19.13 -26.71
CA ALA A 114 10.83 -18.86 -25.69
C ALA A 114 10.52 -17.88 -24.54
N THR A 115 10.08 -18.42 -23.40
CA THR A 115 10.39 -17.82 -22.09
C THR A 115 11.71 -18.41 -21.62
N GLN A 116 12.77 -17.59 -21.51
CA GLN A 116 13.92 -17.95 -20.67
C GLN A 116 13.44 -17.96 -19.21
N ARG A 117 12.91 -19.11 -18.78
CA ARG A 117 12.74 -19.44 -17.37
C ARG A 117 14.12 -19.79 -16.82
N GLN A 118 14.57 -19.06 -15.81
CA GLN A 118 15.61 -19.56 -14.91
C GLN A 118 15.12 -20.90 -14.31
N PRO A 119 15.93 -21.97 -14.30
CA PRO A 119 15.51 -23.22 -13.70
C PRO A 119 15.59 -23.15 -12.17
N SER A 120 14.46 -23.42 -11.52
CA SER A 120 14.37 -23.82 -10.12
C SER A 120 14.78 -25.28 -10.00
N SER A 121 16.00 -25.55 -9.52
CA SER A 121 16.40 -26.91 -9.12
C SER A 121 15.93 -27.17 -7.69
N VAL A 122 14.91 -28.01 -7.55
CA VAL A 122 14.63 -28.72 -6.30
C VAL A 122 15.45 -30.02 -6.33
N HIS A 123 16.50 -30.09 -5.52
CA HIS A 123 17.03 -31.35 -5.04
C HIS A 123 17.09 -31.29 -3.52
N GLN A 124 16.17 -32.01 -2.87
CA GLN A 124 16.34 -32.42 -1.49
C GLN A 124 17.51 -33.43 -1.44
N THR A 125 18.51 -33.11 -0.63
CA THR A 125 19.34 -34.12 0.01
C THR A 125 19.47 -33.77 1.48
N HIS A 126 18.91 -34.64 2.32
CA HIS A 126 19.17 -34.72 3.76
C HIS A 126 20.67 -34.80 4.03
N GLN A 127 21.29 -33.78 4.63
CA GLN A 127 22.51 -33.95 5.44
C GLN A 127 22.58 -32.92 6.59
N LYS A 128 22.32 -33.44 7.80
CA LYS A 128 23.11 -33.32 9.04
C LYS A 128 23.72 -31.95 9.40
N ALA A 129 23.28 -31.45 10.55
CA ALA A 129 23.85 -30.32 11.29
C ALA A 129 25.39 -30.31 11.32
N ARG A 130 25.99 -29.22 10.82
CA ARG A 130 27.32 -28.76 11.24
C ARG A 130 27.41 -27.23 11.27
N ALA A 131 28.20 -26.80 12.24
CA ALA A 131 28.59 -25.48 12.72
C ALA A 131 28.21 -24.23 11.89
N ARG A 132 27.69 -23.25 12.63
CA ARG A 132 27.53 -21.83 12.33
C ARG A 132 28.86 -21.22 11.84
N ASP A 133 29.14 -21.31 10.54
CA ASP A 133 30.11 -20.43 9.90
C ASP A 133 29.42 -19.09 9.62
N GLN A 134 29.90 -18.06 10.32
CA GLN A 134 29.46 -16.69 10.18
C GLN A 134 29.90 -16.20 8.79
N PRO A 135 28.99 -15.77 7.90
CA PRO A 135 29.40 -15.35 6.56
C PRO A 135 30.33 -14.14 6.68
N SER A 136 31.54 -14.28 6.12
CA SER A 136 32.56 -13.25 6.05
C SER A 136 31.94 -11.93 5.58
N GLN A 137 32.06 -10.88 6.40
CA GLN A 137 31.48 -9.55 6.16
C GLN A 137 32.06 -8.81 4.94
N ASN A 138 32.92 -9.44 4.14
CA ASN A 138 33.62 -8.83 3.01
C ASN A 138 33.35 -9.56 1.67
N VAL A 139 32.15 -10.08 1.44
CA VAL A 139 31.72 -10.38 0.07
C VAL A 139 31.06 -9.12 -0.49
N ARG A 140 31.81 -8.39 -1.31
CA ARG A 140 31.35 -7.20 -2.03
C ARG A 140 30.27 -7.63 -3.02
N ASP A 141 29.01 -7.53 -2.62
CA ASP A 141 27.87 -7.85 -3.48
C ASP A 141 27.67 -6.70 -4.48
N PRO A 142 27.88 -6.92 -5.79
CA PRO A 142 27.73 -5.88 -6.81
C PRO A 142 26.32 -5.29 -6.86
N VAL A 143 25.30 -6.05 -6.46
CA VAL A 143 23.91 -5.55 -6.36
C VAL A 143 23.78 -4.57 -5.19
N ARG A 144 24.36 -4.92 -4.03
CA ARG A 144 24.37 -4.05 -2.85
C ARG A 144 25.13 -2.75 -3.10
N GLU A 145 26.28 -2.82 -3.76
CA GLU A 145 27.08 -1.64 -4.11
C GLU A 145 26.34 -0.72 -5.09
N ARG A 146 25.70 -1.29 -6.13
CA ARG A 146 24.87 -0.53 -7.06
C ARG A 146 23.68 0.12 -6.36
N ALA A 147 23.03 -0.59 -5.43
CA ALA A 147 21.92 -0.05 -4.65
C ALA A 147 22.38 1.12 -3.75
N GLN A 148 23.54 1.01 -3.11
CA GLN A 148 24.12 2.07 -2.30
C GLN A 148 24.49 3.31 -3.14
N ALA A 149 25.08 3.11 -4.32
CA ALA A 149 25.42 4.20 -5.24
C ALA A 149 24.15 4.93 -5.74
N ASN A 150 23.11 4.18 -6.11
CA ASN A 150 21.82 4.76 -6.50
C ASN A 150 21.20 5.57 -5.35
N TYR A 151 21.23 5.04 -4.13
CA TYR A 151 20.73 5.73 -2.96
C TYR A 151 21.51 7.03 -2.67
N ALA A 152 22.83 6.98 -2.76
CA ALA A 152 23.69 8.15 -2.60
C ALA A 152 23.41 9.22 -3.66
N ALA A 153 23.16 8.84 -4.92
CA ALA A 153 22.80 9.76 -5.99
C ALA A 153 21.46 10.48 -5.71
N VAL A 154 20.45 9.76 -5.22
CA VAL A 154 19.16 10.36 -4.83
C VAL A 154 19.32 11.32 -3.67
N LEU A 155 20.15 10.97 -2.67
CA LEU A 155 20.45 11.86 -1.57
C LEU A 155 21.14 13.14 -2.04
N ASP A 156 22.12 13.04 -2.94
CA ASP A 156 22.79 14.21 -3.51
C ASP A 156 21.80 15.11 -4.28
N GLU A 157 20.92 14.51 -5.09
CA GLU A 157 19.86 15.23 -5.80
C GLU A 157 18.94 15.97 -4.82
N LEU A 158 18.52 15.31 -3.73
CA LEU A 158 17.71 15.92 -2.69
C LEU A 158 18.47 17.06 -2.00
N HIS A 159 19.68 16.81 -1.52
CA HIS A 159 20.49 17.84 -0.87
C HIS A 159 20.65 19.08 -1.76
N ASN A 160 20.87 18.90 -3.06
CA ASN A 160 20.97 19.99 -4.01
C ASN A 160 19.65 20.74 -4.22
N LYS A 161 18.50 20.05 -4.28
CA LYS A 161 17.17 20.69 -4.39
C LYS A 161 16.77 21.48 -3.15
N PHE A 162 17.19 21.03 -1.97
CA PHE A 162 16.89 21.68 -0.69
C PHE A 162 17.95 22.70 -0.26
N LYS A 163 19.10 22.77 -0.95
CA LYS A 163 20.20 23.68 -0.59
C LYS A 163 19.77 25.15 -0.67
N GLY A 164 19.87 25.83 0.47
CA GLY A 164 19.61 27.26 0.62
C GLY A 164 18.12 27.64 0.56
N LEU A 165 17.22 26.67 0.62
CA LEU A 165 15.77 26.90 0.64
C LEU A 165 15.34 27.50 1.99
N LYS A 166 14.43 28.48 1.95
CA LYS A 166 13.83 29.08 3.15
C LYS A 166 13.07 28.02 3.96
N GLU A 167 13.14 28.08 5.28
CA GLU A 167 12.32 27.25 6.16
C GLU A 167 10.84 27.48 5.86
N GLY A 168 10.08 26.39 5.78
CA GLY A 168 8.66 26.42 5.37
C GLY A 168 8.43 26.56 3.87
N CYS A 169 9.49 26.63 3.05
CA CYS A 169 9.39 26.50 1.59
C CYS A 169 9.68 25.07 1.13
N PHE A 170 8.99 24.64 0.07
CA PHE A 170 9.07 23.29 -0.49
C PHE A 170 9.35 23.35 -2.01
N PRO A 171 10.38 22.65 -2.51
CA PRO A 171 10.74 22.68 -3.94
C PRO A 171 9.63 22.12 -4.83
N ARG A 172 9.38 22.76 -5.96
CA ARG A 172 8.42 22.32 -6.99
C ARG A 172 9.12 22.31 -8.36
N PRO A 173 8.60 21.62 -9.38
CA PRO A 173 9.16 21.67 -10.73
C PRO A 173 9.21 23.08 -11.36
N LYS A 174 8.40 24.02 -10.86
CA LYS A 174 8.40 25.44 -11.24
C LYS A 174 8.28 26.28 -9.97
N GLY A 175 9.41 26.73 -9.43
CA GLY A 175 9.49 27.53 -8.20
C GLY A 175 9.32 26.71 -6.92
N CYS A 176 8.54 27.22 -5.97
CA CYS A 176 8.31 26.58 -4.68
C CYS A 176 6.94 26.93 -4.10
N LEU A 177 6.57 26.20 -3.05
CA LEU A 177 5.43 26.51 -2.20
C LEU A 177 5.94 26.88 -0.82
N CYS A 178 5.58 28.04 -0.29
CA CYS A 178 6.07 28.54 1.00
C CYS A 178 4.93 28.79 1.97
N VAL A 179 5.08 28.35 3.21
CA VAL A 179 4.17 28.70 4.30
C VAL A 179 4.44 30.14 4.73
N ILE A 180 3.46 31.02 4.57
CA ILE A 180 3.56 32.45 4.91
C ILE A 180 2.89 32.81 6.23
N GLY A 181 2.15 31.88 6.82
CA GLY A 181 1.48 32.08 8.10
C GLY A 181 0.56 30.90 8.45
N LYS A 182 -0.18 31.03 9.55
CA LYS A 182 -1.23 30.09 9.96
C LYS A 182 -2.55 30.84 10.10
N THR A 183 -3.67 30.20 9.75
CA THR A 183 -5.01 30.74 10.01
C THR A 183 -5.33 30.69 11.50
N ALA A 184 -6.41 31.35 11.94
CA ALA A 184 -6.85 31.32 13.33
C ALA A 184 -7.19 29.89 13.82
N GLU A 185 -7.55 29.00 12.89
CA GLU A 185 -7.81 27.58 13.14
C GLU A 185 -6.54 26.70 13.05
N GLY A 186 -5.36 27.31 12.88
CA GLY A 186 -4.06 26.64 12.87
C GLY A 186 -3.65 26.00 11.54
N ARG A 187 -4.40 26.21 10.45
CA ARG A 187 -4.05 25.69 9.12
C ARG A 187 -2.97 26.55 8.45
N ASP A 188 -2.03 25.91 7.77
CA ASP A 188 -0.96 26.62 7.06
C ASP A 188 -1.51 27.42 5.87
N ILE A 189 -1.17 28.70 5.83
CA ILE A 189 -1.40 29.58 4.68
C ILE A 189 -0.18 29.44 3.78
N THR A 190 -0.38 28.94 2.58
CA THR A 190 0.70 28.70 1.61
C THR A 190 0.63 29.67 0.44
N GLU A 191 1.80 30.11 -0.03
CA GLU A 191 1.98 30.97 -1.17
C GLU A 191 2.88 30.27 -2.20
N ARG A 192 2.44 30.23 -3.46
CA ARG A 192 3.23 29.66 -4.55
C ARG A 192 4.11 30.73 -5.19
N ARG A 193 5.41 30.49 -5.21
CA ARG A 193 6.40 31.32 -5.92
C ARG A 193 6.84 30.59 -7.18
N MET A 194 6.99 31.33 -8.28
CA MET A 194 7.31 30.75 -9.59
C MET A 194 8.80 30.72 -9.89
N LYS A 195 9.62 31.48 -9.15
CA LYS A 195 11.08 31.55 -9.31
C LYS A 195 11.76 30.89 -8.12
N ASP A 196 12.74 30.04 -8.39
CA ASP A 196 13.52 29.35 -7.35
C ASP A 196 14.31 30.32 -6.47
N ALA A 197 14.70 31.49 -7.00
CA ALA A 197 15.40 32.53 -6.24
C ALA A 197 14.55 33.11 -5.10
N ASP A 198 13.23 33.19 -5.28
CA ASP A 198 12.31 33.74 -4.26
C ASP A 198 12.08 32.75 -3.09
N CYS A 199 12.52 31.51 -3.29
CA CYS A 199 12.42 30.40 -2.37
C CYS A 199 13.68 30.22 -1.52
N LYS A 200 14.78 30.89 -1.89
CA LYS A 200 16.08 30.73 -1.27
C LYS A 200 16.46 31.97 -0.47
N CYS A 201 17.21 31.77 0.61
CA CYS A 201 17.79 32.87 1.36
C CYS A 201 18.88 33.53 0.53
N LYS A 202 18.89 34.87 0.45
CA LYS A 202 20.05 35.58 -0.08
C LYS A 202 21.20 35.55 0.94
N GLU A 203 22.44 35.65 0.47
CA GLU A 203 23.61 35.72 1.35
C GLU A 203 23.48 36.91 2.31
N GLY A 204 23.41 36.62 3.61
CA GLY A 204 23.26 37.63 4.67
C GLY A 204 21.82 38.07 4.98
N GLU A 205 20.80 37.50 4.32
CA GLU A 205 19.39 37.83 4.56
C GLU A 205 18.91 37.23 5.89
N ARG A 206 18.56 38.09 6.86
CA ARG A 206 17.98 37.70 8.15
C ARG A 206 16.48 37.98 8.10
N GLY A 207 15.64 36.96 8.21
CA GLY A 207 14.20 37.13 8.09
C GLY A 207 13.40 35.84 8.30
N HIS A 208 12.07 35.95 8.17
CA HIS A 208 11.14 34.85 8.39
C HIS A 208 11.47 33.68 7.44
N GLY A 209 11.96 32.57 8.01
CA GLY A 209 12.36 31.37 7.28
C GLY A 209 13.78 31.38 6.73
N CYS A 210 14.66 32.29 7.14
CA CYS A 210 16.11 32.14 6.91
C CYS A 210 16.80 31.90 8.26
N PRO A 211 17.57 30.81 8.41
CA PRO A 211 18.27 30.55 9.66
C PRO A 211 19.23 31.70 9.96
N ALA A 212 19.27 32.10 11.24
CA ALA A 212 20.34 32.96 11.73
C ALA A 212 21.66 32.20 11.58
N ALA A 213 22.68 32.86 11.04
CA ALA A 213 24.05 32.33 11.01
C ALA A 213 24.57 32.06 12.43
#